data_AF-A0A662F344-F1
#
_entry.id   AF-A0A662F344-F1
#
_cell.length_a   1.000
_cell.length_b   1.000
_cell.length_c   1.000
_cell.angle_alpha   90.00
_cell.angle_beta   90.00
_cell.angle_gamma   90.00
#
_symmetry.space_group_name_H-M   'P 1'
#
loop_
_entity.id
_entity.type
_entity.pdbx_description
1 polymer ?
#
loop_
_entity_poly.entity_id
_entity_poly.type
_entity_poly.pdbx_seq_one_letter_code
_entity_poly.pdbx_strand_id
1 'polypeptide(L)'
;MRRKLKIGLALGGGGARGFAHLGIIMALEEHGIPIDVITGTSMGAAVGAAKALGMDLGKLHSVLSLLNLNSLLGVSESTSHEIRRAIGRGVVEYMR
;
A
#
# COMPACT_ATOMS: atom_id res chain seq x y z
N MET A 1 29.53 -3.26 22.67
CA MET A 1 28.38 -2.50 22.16
C MET A 1 27.25 -3.46 21.84
N ARG A 2 26.01 -3.21 22.28
CA ARG A 2 24.86 -4.03 21.89
C ARG A 2 24.52 -3.75 20.43
N ARG A 3 24.34 -4.81 19.62
CA ARG A 3 23.95 -4.67 18.22
C ARG A 3 22.54 -4.07 18.15
N LYS A 4 22.37 -2.95 17.44
CA LYS A 4 21.06 -2.36 17.18
C LYS A 4 20.19 -3.40 16.44
N LEU A 5 19.01 -3.70 16.97
CA LEU A 5 18.04 -4.55 16.28
C LEU A 5 17.56 -3.82 15.03
N LYS A 6 17.53 -4.53 13.90
CA LYS A 6 16.99 -4.01 12.65
C LYS A 6 15.54 -4.45 12.50
N ILE A 7 14.68 -3.54 12.06
CA ILE A 7 13.27 -3.79 11.82
C ILE A 7 13.02 -3.79 10.31
N GLY A 8 12.44 -4.88 9.81
CA GLY A 8 12.01 -5.02 8.42
C GLY A 8 10.49 -4.92 8.32
N LEU A 9 9.99 -4.17 7.32
CA LEU A 9 8.57 -4.04 7.01
C LEU A 9 8.24 -4.68 5.65
N ALA A 10 7.31 -5.63 5.62
CA ALA A 10 6.86 -6.31 4.41
C ALA A 10 5.41 -5.91 4.08
N LEU A 11 5.21 -5.36 2.87
CA LEU A 11 3.93 -4.81 2.43
C LEU A 11 3.29 -5.68 1.34
N GLY A 12 2.13 -6.27 1.65
CA GLY A 12 1.37 -7.06 0.68
C GLY A 12 0.79 -6.23 -0.47
N GLY A 13 0.38 -6.91 -1.55
CA GLY A 13 -0.42 -6.30 -2.62
C GLY A 13 -1.87 -6.06 -2.20
N GLY A 14 -2.64 -5.32 -3.01
CA GLY A 14 -4.05 -5.06 -2.71
C GLY A 14 -4.78 -4.05 -3.60
N GLY A 15 -4.23 -3.72 -4.78
CA GLY A 15 -4.80 -2.69 -5.65
C GLY A 15 -4.90 -1.33 -4.93
N ALA A 16 -6.00 -0.60 -5.14
CA ALA A 16 -6.22 0.70 -4.52
C ALA A 16 -6.22 0.67 -2.99
N ARG A 17 -6.74 -0.38 -2.34
CA ARG A 17 -6.68 -0.48 -0.87
C ARG A 17 -5.27 -0.64 -0.32
N GLY A 18 -4.30 -1.03 -1.15
CA GLY A 18 -2.89 -1.09 -0.75
C GLY A 18 -2.31 0.26 -0.34
N PHE A 19 -2.97 1.37 -0.65
CA PHE A 19 -2.59 2.69 -0.10
C PHE A 19 -2.75 2.80 1.41
N ALA A 20 -3.51 1.91 2.07
CA ALA A 20 -3.56 1.83 3.53
C ALA A 20 -2.16 1.61 4.17
N HIS A 21 -1.22 1.00 3.43
CA HIS A 21 0.17 0.85 3.86
C HIS A 21 0.85 2.20 4.16
N LEU A 22 0.43 3.28 3.49
CA LEU A 22 0.94 4.63 3.75
C LEU A 22 0.64 5.07 5.19
N GLY A 23 -0.59 4.83 5.65
CA GLY A 23 -1.01 5.14 7.02
C GLY A 23 -0.26 4.30 8.06
N ILE A 24 0.01 3.02 7.76
CA ILE A 24 0.83 2.17 8.64
C ILE A 24 2.25 2.74 8.79
N ILE A 25 2.88 3.15 7.68
CA ILE A 25 4.23 3.73 7.73
C ILE A 25 4.23 5.02 8.55
N MET A 26 3.27 5.92 8.31
CA MET A 26 3.16 7.17 9.07
C MET A 26 2.96 6.91 10.57
N ALA A 27 2.11 5.95 10.93
CA ALA A 27 1.88 5.59 12.33
C ALA A 27 3.14 5.02 13.00
N LEU A 28 3.92 4.20 12.29
CA LEU A 28 5.21 3.69 12.78
C LEU A 28 6.19 4.84 13.03
N GLU A 29 6.27 5.80 12.12
CA GLU A 29 7.13 6.99 12.28
C GLU A 29 6.72 7.86 13.46
N GLU A 30 5.42 8.12 13.62
CA GLU A 30 4.87 8.89 14.73
C GLU A 30 5.20 8.26 16.10
N HIS A 31 5.24 6.93 16.17
CA HIS A 31 5.59 6.19 17.38
C HIS A 31 7.11 5.95 17.53
N GLY A 32 7.94 6.53 16.66
CA GLY A 32 9.40 6.39 16.71
C GLY A 32 9.90 4.98 16.42
N ILE A 33 9.13 4.16 15.70
CA ILE A 33 9.52 2.79 15.32
C ILE A 33 10.31 2.87 14.00
N PRO A 34 11.64 2.60 14.01
CA PRO A 34 12.45 2.72 12.81
C PRO A 34 12.13 1.59 11.82
N ILE A 35 12.14 1.90 10.52
CA ILE A 35 12.05 0.91 9.44
C ILE A 35 13.42 0.89 8.75
N ASP A 36 14.24 -0.13 9.03
CA ASP A 36 15.59 -0.24 8.46
C ASP A 36 15.59 -0.90 7.08
N VAL A 37 14.59 -1.75 6.80
CA VAL A 37 14.40 -2.43 5.51
C VAL A 37 12.92 -2.44 5.17
N ILE A 38 12.59 -2.18 3.91
CA ILE A 38 11.22 -2.24 3.42
C ILE A 38 11.16 -3.07 2.14
N THR A 39 10.13 -3.90 2.01
CA THR A 39 9.85 -4.70 0.82
C THR A 39 8.36 -4.70 0.54
N GLY A 40 7.95 -4.94 -0.70
CA GLY A 40 6.54 -5.05 -1.02
C GLY A 40 6.25 -5.63 -2.39
N THR A 41 4.97 -5.90 -2.64
CA THR A 41 4.46 -6.43 -3.92
C THR A 41 3.35 -5.53 -4.47
N SER A 42 3.35 -5.26 -5.78
CA SER A 42 2.35 -4.40 -6.44
C SER A 42 2.19 -3.06 -5.72
N MET A 43 1.00 -2.71 -5.20
CA MET A 43 0.80 -1.47 -4.45
C MET A 43 1.70 -1.34 -3.22
N GLY A 44 1.97 -2.45 -2.51
CA GLY A 44 2.92 -2.46 -1.41
C GLY A 44 4.35 -2.11 -1.85
N ALA A 45 4.74 -2.50 -3.06
CA ALA A 45 6.04 -2.11 -3.63
C ALA A 45 6.08 -0.62 -3.96
N ALA A 46 5.00 -0.06 -4.52
CA ALA A 46 4.91 1.35 -4.85
C ALA A 46 5.00 2.24 -3.59
N VAL A 47 4.21 1.92 -2.56
CA VAL A 47 4.24 2.64 -1.28
C VAL A 47 5.59 2.45 -0.56
N GLY A 48 6.11 1.22 -0.55
CA GLY A 48 7.41 0.92 0.04
C GLY A 48 8.56 1.68 -0.62
N ALA A 49 8.54 1.78 -1.96
CA ALA A 49 9.51 2.56 -2.72
C ALA A 49 9.42 4.06 -2.41
N ALA A 50 8.21 4.62 -2.30
CA ALA A 50 8.03 6.03 -1.91
C ALA A 50 8.67 6.33 -0.55
N LYS A 51 8.47 5.44 0.44
CA LYS A 51 9.12 5.55 1.75
C LYS A 51 10.65 5.42 1.64
N ALA A 52 11.15 4.42 0.91
CA ALA A 52 12.59 4.21 0.74
C ALA A 52 13.30 5.39 0.05
N LEU A 53 12.61 6.07 -0.86
CA LEU A 53 13.09 7.28 -1.55
C LEU A 53 13.03 8.54 -0.68
N GLY A 54 12.50 8.47 0.55
CA GLY A 54 12.39 9.62 1.45
C GLY A 54 11.36 10.65 0.98
N MET A 55 10.33 10.22 0.25
CA MET A 55 9.25 11.13 -0.18
C MET A 55 8.45 11.64 1.03
N ASP A 56 7.88 12.83 0.88
CA ASP A 56 6.91 13.37 1.84
C ASP A 56 5.60 12.57 1.76
N LEU A 57 5.44 11.68 2.73
CA LEU A 57 4.28 10.77 2.82
C LEU A 57 2.97 11.53 3.13
N GLY A 58 3.03 12.67 3.82
CA GLY A 58 1.86 13.49 4.10
C GLY A 58 1.34 14.19 2.84
N LYS A 59 2.26 14.69 2.01
CA LYS A 59 1.91 15.24 0.69
C LYS A 59 1.39 14.16 -0.24
N LEU A 60 2.02 12.98 -0.25
CA LEU A 60 1.56 11.83 -1.03
C LEU A 60 0.15 11.42 -0.63
N HIS A 61 -0.14 11.32 0.68
CA HIS A 61 -1.47 11.04 1.21
C HIS A 61 -2.49 12.07 0.73
N SER A 62 -2.15 13.36 0.81
CA SER A 62 -3.02 14.46 0.40
C SER A 62 -3.40 14.36 -1.09
N VAL A 63 -2.42 14.15 -1.97
CA VAL A 63 -2.69 14.01 -3.42
C VAL A 63 -3.55 12.77 -3.70
N LEU A 64 -3.23 11.63 -3.09
CA LEU A 64 -3.95 10.38 -3.32
C LEU A 64 -5.40 10.45 -2.85
N SER A 65 -5.68 11.21 -1.78
CA SER A 65 -7.04 11.43 -1.27
C SER A 65 -7.95 12.18 -2.26
N LEU A 66 -7.37 12.88 -3.23
CA LEU A 66 -8.09 13.61 -4.28
C LEU A 66 -8.35 12.76 -5.54
N LEU A 67 -7.83 11.53 -5.60
CA LEU A 67 -7.89 10.67 -6.78
C LEU A 67 -8.85 9.49 -6.56
N ASN A 68 -9.59 9.12 -7.62
CA ASN A 68 -10.26 7.81 -7.65
C ASN A 68 -9.23 6.73 -8.04
N LEU A 69 -8.62 6.13 -7.03
CA LEU A 69 -7.52 5.18 -7.20
C LEU A 69 -7.96 3.88 -7.88
N ASN A 70 -9.24 3.49 -7.76
CA ASN A 70 -9.78 2.34 -8.49
C ASN A 70 -9.78 2.58 -10.00
N SER A 71 -10.15 3.79 -10.42
CA SER A 71 -10.12 4.20 -11.83
C SER A 71 -8.68 4.34 -12.35
N LEU A 72 -7.78 4.91 -11.56
CA LEU A 72 -6.38 5.11 -11.95
C LEU A 72 -5.63 3.78 -12.15
N LEU A 73 -5.87 2.80 -11.28
CA LEU A 73 -5.17 1.52 -11.31
C LEU A 73 -5.81 0.51 -12.28
N GLY A 74 -6.76 0.96 -13.11
CA GLY A 74 -7.36 0.13 -14.14
C GLY A 74 -8.15 -1.05 -13.58
N VAL A 75 -8.67 -0.95 -12.35
CA VAL A 75 -9.70 -1.89 -11.87
C VAL A 75 -11.00 -1.54 -12.60
N SER A 76 -11.04 -1.86 -13.88
CA SER A 76 -12.21 -1.60 -14.72
C SER A 76 -13.37 -2.50 -14.27
N GLU A 77 -14.59 -2.12 -14.63
CA GLU A 77 -15.76 -3.01 -14.48
C GLU A 77 -15.50 -4.38 -15.13
N SER A 78 -14.77 -4.43 -16.26
CA SER A 78 -14.40 -5.67 -16.95
C SER A 78 -13.47 -6.56 -16.12
N THR A 79 -12.43 -5.97 -15.52
CA THR A 79 -11.49 -6.70 -14.64
C THR A 79 -12.22 -7.21 -13.40
N SER A 80 -13.10 -6.37 -12.82
CA SER A 80 -13.94 -6.78 -11.70
C SER A 80 -14.90 -7.91 -12.10
N HIS A 81 -15.41 -7.89 -13.33
CA HIS A 81 -16.29 -8.92 -13.87
C HIS A 81 -15.56 -10.26 -14.08
N GLU A 82 -14.34 -10.23 -14.62
CA GLU A 82 -13.49 -11.43 -14.73
C GLU A 82 -13.12 -12.00 -13.38
N ILE A 83 -12.75 -11.16 -12.41
CA ILE A 83 -12.45 -11.61 -11.06
C ILE A 83 -13.71 -12.20 -10.39
N ARG A 84 -14.90 -11.58 -10.56
CA ARG A 84 -16.17 -12.15 -10.07
C ARG A 84 -16.43 -13.52 -10.67
N ARG A 85 -16.13 -13.70 -11.96
CA ARG A 85 -16.32 -14.96 -12.68
C ARG A 85 -15.31 -16.03 -12.24
N ALA A 86 -14.05 -15.66 -12.00
CA ALA A 86 -12.98 -16.59 -11.69
C ALA A 86 -12.94 -17.03 -10.22
N ILE A 87 -13.22 -16.13 -9.28
CA ILE A 87 -13.02 -16.37 -7.83
C ILE A 87 -14.25 -16.05 -6.96
N GLY A 88 -15.39 -15.73 -7.58
CA GLY A 88 -16.67 -15.50 -6.88
C GLY A 88 -16.84 -14.09 -6.33
N ARG A 89 -18.10 -13.74 -5.99
CA ARG A 89 -18.49 -12.37 -5.61
C ARG A 89 -17.77 -11.85 -4.35
N GLY A 90 -17.46 -12.73 -3.40
CA GLY A 90 -16.88 -12.36 -2.11
C GLY A 90 -15.50 -11.69 -2.21
N VAL A 91 -14.65 -12.14 -3.14
CA VAL A 91 -13.34 -11.51 -3.34
C VAL A 91 -13.48 -10.13 -4.01
N VAL A 92 -14.47 -9.95 -4.88
CA VAL A 92 -14.69 -8.67 -5.56
C VAL A 92 -15.36 -7.64 -4.67
N GLU A 93 -16.23 -8.05 -3.75
CA GLU A 93 -16.74 -7.18 -2.69
C GLU A 93 -15.63 -6.77 -1.72
N TYR A 94 -14.74 -7.69 -1.35
CA TYR A 94 -13.52 -7.33 -0.63
C TYR A 94 -12.64 -6.38 -1.45
N MET A 95 -12.76 -6.40 -2.78
CA MET A 95 -12.00 -5.54 -3.71
C MET A 95 -12.62 -4.19 -4.07
N ARG A 96 -13.87 -3.90 -3.69
CA ARG A 96 -14.41 -2.53 -3.70
C ARG A 96 -13.99 -1.74 -2.47
#